data_AF-A0A2P4YUH7-F1
#
_entry.id   AF-A0A2P4YUH7-F1
#
_cell.length_a   1.000
_cell.length_b   1.000
_cell.length_c   1.000
_cell.angle_alpha   90.00
_cell.angle_beta   90.00
_cell.angle_gamma   90.00
#
_symmetry.space_group_name_H-M   'P 1'
#
loop_
_entity.id
_entity.type
_entity.pdbx_description
1 polymer ?
#
loop_
_entity_poly.entity_id
_entity_poly.type
_entity_poly.pdbx_seq_one_letter_code
_entity_poly.pdbx_strand_id
1 'polypeptide(L)'
;MDSWFRPLSHLMFRSMYGAWVWTTYYKTLFPSKLPDDFETELEILKKHLSVQPRNIVNVGAFVRAGKATVASTLDDLGKCQTLPVLAFFGRKDPDYADVDSEIKWFTTAVPHAQCFEDADGGHYPHLENPELVVKALEDILGSAGLQ
;
A
#
# COMPACT_ATOMS: atom_id res chain seq x y z
N MET A 1 0.75 17.34 -1.03
CA MET A 1 -0.62 16.81 -0.98
C MET A 1 -1.48 17.37 0.17
N ASP A 2 -0.91 17.71 1.32
CA ASP A 2 -1.69 18.00 2.54
C ASP A 2 -2.60 19.25 2.53
N SER A 3 -2.33 20.27 1.70
CA SER A 3 -3.07 21.54 1.79
C SER A 3 -4.54 21.45 1.37
N TRP A 4 -4.88 20.56 0.44
CA TRP A 4 -6.25 20.40 -0.08
C TRP A 4 -6.88 19.06 0.26
N PHE A 5 -6.09 17.98 0.31
CA PHE A 5 -6.61 16.64 0.57
C PHE A 5 -7.10 16.47 2.00
N ARG A 6 -6.38 17.05 2.98
CA ARG A 6 -6.74 16.95 4.40
C ARG A 6 -8.14 17.51 4.69
N PRO A 7 -8.52 18.74 4.30
CA PRO A 7 -9.90 19.21 4.48
C PRO A 7 -10.92 18.40 3.67
N LEU A 8 -10.60 17.99 2.44
CA LEU A 8 -11.49 17.14 1.63
C LEU A 8 -11.80 15.80 2.29
N SER A 9 -10.80 15.18 2.94
CA SER A 9 -10.96 13.87 3.58
C SER A 9 -12.02 13.90 4.72
N HIS A 10 -12.24 15.03 5.38
CA HIS A 10 -13.31 15.15 6.38
C HIS A 10 -14.72 15.06 5.77
N LEU A 11 -14.85 15.43 4.49
CA LEU A 11 -16.08 15.24 3.72
C LEU A 11 -16.18 13.84 3.15
N MET A 12 -15.08 13.27 2.65
CA MET A 12 -15.07 11.92 2.06
C MET A 12 -15.45 10.83 3.08
N PHE A 13 -14.94 10.92 4.31
CA PHE A 13 -15.06 9.87 5.32
C PHE A 13 -16.23 10.08 6.30
N ARG A 14 -17.38 10.55 5.80
CA ARG A 14 -18.61 10.70 6.60
C ARG A 14 -19.39 9.38 6.67
N SER A 15 -20.09 9.14 7.78
CA SER A 15 -20.85 7.90 8.01
C SER A 15 -21.90 7.58 6.94
N MET A 16 -22.56 8.61 6.38
CA MET A 16 -23.66 8.43 5.44
C MET A 16 -23.27 7.79 4.10
N TYR A 17 -22.07 8.09 3.59
CA TYR A 17 -21.65 7.68 2.23
C TYR A 17 -20.18 7.30 2.14
N GLY A 18 -19.39 7.51 3.19
CA GLY A 18 -17.95 7.31 3.13
C GLY A 18 -17.55 5.86 2.90
N ALA A 19 -18.38 4.89 3.30
CA ALA A 19 -18.17 3.49 2.95
C ALA A 19 -18.16 3.29 1.42
N TRP A 20 -19.10 3.93 0.70
CA TRP A 20 -19.14 3.90 -0.76
C TRP A 20 -17.95 4.64 -1.41
N VAL A 21 -17.57 5.78 -0.85
CA VAL A 21 -16.38 6.54 -1.31
C VAL A 21 -15.13 5.68 -1.16
N TRP A 22 -14.95 5.05 -0.01
CA TRP A 22 -13.80 4.18 0.27
C TRP A 22 -13.79 2.97 -0.66
N THR A 23 -14.90 2.27 -0.83
CA THR A 23 -14.95 1.08 -1.70
C THR A 23 -14.72 1.44 -3.17
N THR A 24 -15.14 2.62 -3.61
CA THR A 24 -14.87 3.10 -4.98
C THR A 24 -13.37 3.35 -5.18
N TYR A 25 -12.71 4.00 -4.23
CA TYR A 25 -11.26 4.17 -4.23
C TYR A 25 -10.53 2.82 -4.10
N TYR A 26 -11.02 1.90 -3.26
CA TYR A 26 -10.41 0.59 -3.10
C TYR A 26 -10.30 -0.21 -4.41
N LYS A 27 -11.27 -0.06 -5.34
CA LYS A 27 -11.18 -0.66 -6.68
C LYS A 27 -10.00 -0.13 -7.49
N THR A 28 -9.62 1.14 -7.31
CA THR A 28 -8.51 1.74 -8.09
C THR A 28 -7.14 1.22 -7.65
N LEU A 29 -7.07 0.54 -6.51
CA LEU A 29 -5.83 -0.06 -5.99
C LEU A 29 -5.38 -1.32 -6.76
N PHE A 30 -6.24 -1.84 -7.65
CA PHE A 30 -6.01 -3.04 -8.46
C PHE A 30 -6.06 -2.73 -9.96
N PRO A 31 -5.07 -2.00 -10.52
CA PRO A 31 -5.05 -1.58 -11.91
C PRO A 31 -4.80 -2.72 -12.91
N SER A 32 -4.25 -3.86 -12.48
CA SER A 32 -3.92 -5.00 -13.34
C SER A 32 -5.03 -6.06 -13.34
N LYS A 33 -5.21 -6.74 -12.20
CA LYS A 33 -6.10 -7.91 -12.09
C LYS A 33 -6.83 -7.89 -10.76
N LEU A 34 -8.16 -8.00 -10.82
CA LEU A 34 -8.96 -8.22 -9.63
C LEU A 34 -8.91 -9.69 -9.19
N PRO A 35 -8.82 -9.97 -7.88
CA PRO A 35 -9.05 -11.31 -7.33
C PRO A 35 -10.42 -11.87 -7.72
N ASP A 36 -10.53 -13.19 -7.83
CA ASP A 36 -11.77 -13.86 -8.25
C ASP A 36 -12.94 -13.60 -7.26
N ASP A 37 -12.63 -13.39 -5.99
CA ASP A 37 -13.56 -13.11 -4.90
C ASP A 37 -13.70 -11.61 -4.57
N PHE A 38 -13.12 -10.73 -5.40
CA PHE A 38 -13.01 -9.30 -5.10
C PHE A 38 -14.35 -8.62 -4.77
N GLU A 39 -15.40 -8.87 -5.55
CA GLU A 39 -16.71 -8.25 -5.28
C GLU A 39 -17.35 -8.78 -3.98
N THR A 40 -17.05 -10.03 -3.58
CA THR A 40 -17.51 -10.58 -2.30
C THR A 40 -16.81 -9.88 -1.13
N GLU A 41 -15.48 -9.75 -1.21
CA GLU A 41 -14.69 -9.05 -0.19
C GLU A 41 -15.08 -7.57 -0.10
N LEU A 42 -15.32 -6.93 -1.25
CA LEU A 42 -15.74 -5.53 -1.29
C LEU A 42 -17.09 -5.31 -0.61
N GLU A 43 -18.06 -6.20 -0.80
CA GLU A 43 -19.36 -6.11 -0.12
C GLU A 43 -19.25 -6.38 1.39
N ILE A 44 -18.35 -7.29 1.81
CA ILE A 44 -18.02 -7.50 3.23
C ILE A 44 -17.43 -6.22 3.83
N LEU A 45 -16.43 -5.64 3.17
CA LEU A 45 -15.78 -4.39 3.58
C LEU A 45 -16.78 -3.25 3.68
N LYS A 46 -17.59 -3.04 2.65
CA LYS A 46 -18.63 -2.00 2.60
C LYS A 46 -19.61 -2.15 3.75
N LYS A 47 -20.14 -3.37 3.94
CA LYS A 47 -21.05 -3.69 5.04
C LYS A 47 -20.41 -3.35 6.38
N HIS A 48 -19.18 -3.81 6.61
CA HIS A 48 -18.44 -3.55 7.85
C HIS A 48 -18.29 -2.05 8.12
N LEU A 49 -17.88 -1.28 7.12
CA LEU A 49 -17.71 0.18 7.23
C LEU A 49 -19.03 0.92 7.48
N SER A 50 -20.15 0.37 7.02
CA SER A 50 -21.50 0.92 7.22
C SER A 50 -22.17 0.51 8.53
N VAL A 51 -21.74 -0.57 9.20
CA VAL A 51 -22.41 -1.06 10.44
C VAL A 51 -22.36 -0.03 11.56
N GLN A 52 -21.18 0.53 11.84
CA GLN A 52 -21.01 1.52 12.90
C GLN A 52 -20.54 2.84 12.31
N PRO A 53 -21.19 3.99 12.62
CA PRO A 53 -20.79 5.29 12.08
C PRO A 53 -19.31 5.64 12.28
N ARG A 54 -18.69 5.12 13.35
CA ARG A 54 -17.27 5.36 13.66
C ARG A 54 -16.29 4.60 12.77
N ASN A 55 -16.69 3.50 12.13
CA ASN A 55 -15.77 2.67 11.35
C ASN A 55 -15.14 3.47 10.21
N ILE A 56 -15.97 4.12 9.38
CA ILE A 56 -15.47 4.96 8.30
C ILE A 56 -14.78 6.25 8.79
N VAL A 57 -15.21 6.80 9.92
CA VAL A 57 -14.54 7.98 10.53
C VAL A 57 -13.11 7.63 10.97
N ASN A 58 -12.90 6.42 11.47
CA ASN A 58 -11.58 5.91 11.85
C ASN A 58 -10.68 5.73 10.62
N VAL A 59 -11.21 5.26 9.49
CA VAL A 59 -10.47 5.21 8.22
C VAL A 59 -10.00 6.62 7.83
N GLY A 60 -10.88 7.62 7.90
CA GLY A 60 -10.49 9.01 7.65
C GLY A 60 -9.42 9.51 8.63
N ALA A 61 -9.51 9.13 9.90
CA ALA A 61 -8.49 9.49 10.89
C ALA A 61 -7.13 8.84 10.56
N PHE A 62 -7.13 7.58 10.13
CA PHE A 62 -5.93 6.87 9.68
C PHE A 62 -5.27 7.53 8.46
N VAL A 63 -6.07 7.89 7.44
CA VAL A 63 -5.60 8.57 6.22
C VAL A 63 -4.95 9.92 6.55
N ARG A 64 -5.43 10.62 7.57
CA ARG A 64 -4.88 11.90 8.03
C ARG A 64 -3.75 11.77 9.05
N ALA A 65 -3.45 10.58 9.54
CA ALA A 65 -2.43 10.39 10.57
C ALA A 65 -1.05 10.69 9.98
N GLY A 66 -0.24 11.46 10.71
CA GLY A 66 1.14 11.72 10.30
C GLY A 66 1.93 10.41 10.23
N LYS A 67 2.68 10.22 9.15
CA LYS A 67 3.50 9.02 8.92
C LYS A 67 4.99 9.22 9.19
N ALA A 68 5.38 10.42 9.63
CA ALA A 68 6.78 10.79 9.87
C ALA A 68 7.51 9.85 10.85
N THR A 69 6.83 9.40 11.91
CA THR A 69 7.41 8.45 12.87
C THR A 69 7.72 7.10 12.22
N VAL A 70 6.84 6.59 11.35
CA VAL A 70 7.08 5.35 10.61
C VAL A 70 8.20 5.55 9.60
N ALA A 71 8.21 6.68 8.88
CA ALA A 71 9.27 7.01 7.94
C ALA A 71 10.65 7.07 8.64
N SER A 72 10.72 7.60 9.87
CA SER A 72 11.98 7.69 10.62
C SER A 72 12.59 6.34 11.03
N THR A 73 11.81 5.25 11.04
CA THR A 73 12.36 3.92 11.37
C THR A 73 13.15 3.31 10.21
N LEU A 74 13.07 3.87 8.99
CA LEU A 74 13.85 3.38 7.85
C LEU A 74 15.35 3.54 8.06
N ASP A 75 15.79 4.59 8.76
CA ASP A 75 17.21 4.78 9.08
C ASP A 75 17.75 3.65 9.96
N ASP A 76 16.92 3.09 10.84
CA ASP A 76 17.30 1.95 11.68
C ASP A 76 17.36 0.67 10.86
N LEU A 77 16.44 0.48 9.91
CA LEU A 77 16.51 -0.63 8.96
C LEU A 77 17.77 -0.55 8.08
N GLY A 78 18.13 0.65 7.60
CA GLY A 78 19.32 0.90 6.80
C GLY A 78 20.64 0.52 7.50
N LYS A 79 20.69 0.60 8.84
CA LYS A 79 21.85 0.18 9.64
C LYS A 79 21.99 -1.34 9.73
N CYS A 80 20.92 -2.10 9.50
CA CYS A 80 20.88 -3.56 9.62
C CYS A 80 21.27 -4.27 8.32
N GLN A 81 22.50 -4.05 7.82
CA GLN A 81 22.95 -4.54 6.50
C GLN A 81 22.89 -6.06 6.30
N THR A 82 22.86 -6.84 7.37
CA THR A 82 22.77 -8.30 7.32
C THR A 82 21.34 -8.82 7.17
N LEU A 83 20.33 -7.95 7.32
CA LEU A 83 18.93 -8.32 7.18
C LEU A 83 18.54 -8.23 5.70
N PRO A 84 18.06 -9.31 5.07
CA PRO A 84 17.51 -9.23 3.72
C PRO A 84 16.26 -8.36 3.72
N VAL A 85 16.21 -7.38 2.83
CA VAL A 85 15.05 -6.49 2.65
C VAL A 85 14.59 -6.58 1.21
N LEU A 86 13.31 -6.95 1.02
CA LEU A 86 12.63 -6.90 -0.27
C LEU A 86 11.50 -5.88 -0.18
N ALA A 87 11.55 -4.87 -1.03
CA ALA A 87 10.50 -3.86 -1.16
C ALA A 87 9.74 -4.07 -2.48
N PHE A 88 8.42 -4.00 -2.42
CA PHE A 88 7.53 -4.19 -3.56
C PHE A 88 6.97 -2.84 -4.00
N PHE A 89 7.06 -2.54 -5.29
CA PHE A 89 6.52 -1.32 -5.88
C PHE A 89 5.67 -1.67 -7.10
N GLY A 90 4.37 -1.36 -7.03
CA GLY A 90 3.52 -1.32 -8.22
C GLY A 90 3.66 0.02 -8.91
N ARG A 91 4.10 0.04 -10.18
CA ARG A 91 4.31 1.27 -10.94
C ARG A 91 3.01 2.03 -11.24
N LYS A 92 1.85 1.37 -11.11
CA LYS A 92 0.51 1.95 -11.29
C LYS A 92 -0.24 2.18 -9.99
N ASP A 93 0.41 2.06 -8.83
CA ASP A 93 -0.21 2.33 -7.54
C ASP A 93 -0.62 3.82 -7.46
N PRO A 94 -1.92 4.13 -7.31
CA PRO A 94 -2.40 5.52 -7.27
C PRO A 94 -1.99 6.27 -5.99
N ASP A 95 -1.44 5.59 -4.98
CA ASP A 95 -0.95 6.22 -3.76
C ASP A 95 0.40 6.94 -3.98
N TYR A 96 1.16 6.52 -4.99
CA TYR A 96 2.39 7.21 -5.37
C TYR A 96 2.10 8.37 -6.32
N ALA A 97 2.45 9.58 -5.89
CA ALA A 97 2.46 10.73 -6.79
C ALA A 97 3.58 10.61 -7.85
N ASP A 98 4.72 10.04 -7.44
CA ASP A 98 5.87 9.74 -8.28
C ASP A 98 6.60 8.52 -7.67
N VAL A 99 6.39 7.35 -8.28
CA VAL A 99 6.94 6.09 -7.80
C VAL A 99 8.48 6.05 -7.90
N ASP A 100 9.09 6.73 -8.89
CA ASP A 100 10.56 6.77 -9.01
C ASP A 100 11.18 7.57 -7.86
N SER A 101 10.53 8.68 -7.50
CA SER A 101 10.94 9.46 -6.33
C SER A 101 10.86 8.64 -5.04
N GLU A 102 9.83 7.80 -4.88
CA GLU A 102 9.69 6.97 -3.68
C GLU A 102 10.65 5.78 -3.63
N ILE A 103 10.89 5.11 -4.75
CA ILE A 103 11.93 4.08 -4.84
C ILE A 103 13.29 4.69 -4.50
N LYS A 104 13.60 5.86 -5.06
CA LYS A 104 14.85 6.56 -4.76
C LYS A 104 14.98 6.96 -3.30
N TRP A 105 13.92 7.51 -2.71
CA TRP A 105 13.90 7.86 -1.28
C TRP A 105 14.13 6.63 -0.40
N PHE A 106 13.41 5.54 -0.65
CA PHE A 106 13.52 4.30 0.10
C PHE A 106 14.91 3.66 -0.02
N THR A 107 15.43 3.51 -1.25
CA THR A 107 16.75 2.92 -1.50
C THR A 107 17.91 3.79 -1.01
N THR A 108 17.72 5.10 -0.89
CA THR A 108 18.69 5.98 -0.21
C THR A 108 18.75 5.68 1.29
N ALA A 109 17.60 5.42 1.93
CA ALA A 109 17.53 5.09 3.36
C ALA A 109 17.96 3.64 3.65
N VAL A 110 17.67 2.70 2.74
CA VAL A 110 17.98 1.27 2.88
C VAL A 110 18.76 0.78 1.64
N PRO A 111 20.07 1.06 1.54
CA PRO A 111 20.85 0.81 0.31
C PRO A 111 21.02 -0.66 -0.08
N HIS A 112 20.80 -1.57 0.87
CA HIS A 112 20.91 -3.02 0.67
C HIS A 112 19.57 -3.68 0.32
N ALA A 113 18.48 -2.91 0.23
CA ALA A 113 17.20 -3.46 -0.14
C ALA A 113 17.16 -3.83 -1.62
N GLN A 114 16.60 -5.01 -1.91
CA GLN A 114 16.18 -5.39 -3.26
C GLN A 114 14.80 -4.78 -3.52
N CYS A 115 14.62 -4.20 -4.71
CA CYS A 115 13.34 -3.65 -5.13
C CYS A 115 12.76 -4.56 -6.21
N PHE A 116 11.57 -5.09 -5.93
CA PHE A 116 10.70 -5.68 -6.93
C PHE A 116 9.80 -4.58 -7.47
N GLU A 117 9.79 -4.42 -8.79
CA GLU A 117 8.94 -3.48 -9.47
C GLU A 117 8.03 -4.21 -10.45
N ASP A 118 6.73 -3.97 -10.32
CA ASP A 118 5.72 -4.46 -11.25
C ASP A 118 5.25 -3.29 -12.12
N ALA A 119 5.57 -3.34 -13.41
CA ALA A 119 5.22 -2.29 -14.36
C ALA A 119 3.71 -2.11 -14.52
N ASP A 120 2.93 -3.18 -14.32
CA ASP A 120 1.49 -3.17 -14.48
C ASP A 120 0.73 -3.26 -13.15
N GLY A 121 1.41 -3.68 -12.08
CA GLY A 121 0.84 -3.80 -10.73
C GLY A 121 0.55 -2.46 -10.06
N GLY A 122 -0.42 -2.49 -9.15
CA GLY A 122 -0.77 -1.40 -8.26
C GLY A 122 -0.39 -1.69 -6.82
N HIS A 123 -1.33 -1.41 -5.91
CA HIS A 123 -1.07 -1.38 -4.48
C HIS A 123 -0.90 -2.77 -3.86
N TYR A 124 -1.51 -3.78 -4.47
CA TYR A 124 -1.55 -5.15 -3.94
C TYR A 124 -0.93 -6.16 -4.93
N PRO A 125 0.39 -6.07 -5.21
CA PRO A 125 1.04 -6.93 -6.21
C PRO A 125 0.90 -8.42 -5.89
N HIS A 126 0.78 -8.80 -4.62
CA HIS A 126 0.58 -10.19 -4.18
C HIS A 126 -0.81 -10.75 -4.51
N LEU A 127 -1.80 -9.89 -4.74
CA LEU A 127 -3.14 -10.29 -5.18
C LEU A 127 -3.27 -10.19 -6.70
N GLU A 128 -2.62 -9.20 -7.31
CA GLU A 128 -2.69 -8.97 -8.76
C GLU A 128 -1.82 -9.95 -9.55
N ASN A 129 -0.58 -10.18 -9.09
CA ASN A 129 0.43 -11.02 -9.75
C ASN A 129 1.17 -11.91 -8.73
N PRO A 130 0.46 -12.86 -8.08
CA PRO A 130 1.05 -13.71 -7.03
C PRO A 130 2.28 -14.48 -7.49
N GLU A 131 2.33 -14.94 -8.75
CA GLU A 131 3.49 -15.69 -9.25
C GLU A 131 4.77 -14.84 -9.29
N LEU A 132 4.65 -13.55 -9.64
CA LEU A 132 5.78 -12.63 -9.66
C LEU A 132 6.28 -12.34 -8.24
N VAL A 133 5.37 -12.18 -7.29
CA VAL A 133 5.72 -11.97 -5.88
C VAL A 133 6.41 -13.20 -5.28
N VAL A 134 5.91 -14.41 -5.56
CA VAL A 134 6.55 -15.66 -5.10
C VAL A 134 7.96 -15.77 -5.67
N LYS A 135 8.14 -15.51 -6.97
CA LYS A 135 9.47 -15.54 -7.59
C LYS A 135 10.45 -14.54 -6.95
N ALA A 136 10.01 -13.31 -6.68
CA ALA A 136 10.83 -12.31 -6.02
C ALA A 136 11.26 -12.75 -4.60
N LEU A 137 10.38 -13.44 -3.88
CA LEU A 137 10.69 -14.03 -2.57
C LEU A 137 11.70 -15.18 -2.67
N GLU A 138 11.56 -16.06 -3.67
CA GLU A 138 12.51 -17.14 -3.93
C GLU A 138 13.92 -16.60 -4.26
N ASP A 139 13.98 -15.56 -5.09
CA ASP A 139 15.23 -14.91 -5.50
C ASP A 139 15.98 -14.32 -4.30
N ILE A 140 15.29 -13.60 -3.41
CA ILE A 140 15.94 -13.01 -2.24
C ILE A 140 16.39 -14.07 -1.23
N LEU A 141 15.57 -15.10 -0.97
CA LEU A 141 15.91 -16.19 -0.05
C LEU A 141 17.13 -16.98 -0.55
N GLY A 142 17.17 -17.27 -1.86
CA GLY A 142 18.31 -17.88 -2.51
C GLY A 142 19.58 -17.03 -2.41
N SER A 143 19.46 -15.71 -2.62
CA SER A 143 20.60 -14.78 -2.52
C SER A 143 21.13 -14.61 -1.08
N ALA A 144 20.27 -14.79 -0.07
CA ALA A 144 20.61 -14.65 1.35
C ALA A 144 21.19 -15.93 1.99
N GLY A 145 21.23 -17.05 1.25
CA GLY A 145 21.68 -18.34 1.79
C GLY A 145 20.72 -18.95 2.83
N LEU A 146 19.45 -18.52 2.81
CA LEU A 146 18.38 -19.01 3.68
C LEU A 146 17.56 -20.05 2.89
N GLN A 147 17.99 -21.31 2.88
CA GLN A 147 17.23 -22.46 2.38
C GLN A 147 17.02 -23.50 3.48
#